data_AF-A0A453B918-F1
#
_entry.id   AF-A0A453B918-F1
#
_cell.length_a   1.000
_cell.length_b   1.000
_cell.length_c   1.000
_cell.angle_alpha   90.00
_cell.angle_beta   90.00
_cell.angle_gamma   90.00
#
_symmetry.space_group_name_H-M   'P 1'
#
loop_
_entity.id
_entity.type
_entity.pdbx_description
1 polymer ?
#
loop_
_entity_poly.entity_id
_entity_poly.type
_entity_poly.pdbx_seq_one_letter_code
_entity_poly.pdbx_strand_id
1 'polypeptide(L)'
;VRYSEQPSLSSTELRKSLSGLIRIGKGPVAHQVLLKAYGSRLHRDVEAFLPTCSVYTETYSATLSQLVFSAISKVLKESSTLFGDNPTNMNRIIQWSEYEIEAFARLVKEKSPLPESVSALRSACICIQTTLAHCSCLESHGLKFSKLLMLLLRPHIEEVLELNFRRVRRKIIDSARTDDILLLAPQEGSPPSDSVAPKMMLTSSGKKFMAVINDLLDHVTPMTIVHFGGTILSNFLQLFDRYVETLIKVLPGPSEDDNVVESQEPVELKAESDAQQLALIGTAYTIADELLPAAVSKFFYMQTKKKETSGTSEGLGPGSIYSTEYKEWKRHLQHSLDKLRDHFCRQYVLSFIYLEGKSRLDARMYLEGGDDLFWDSDPLPSLPFQALFGRLQQLASVAGDVLLGKEKIQKVLLSRLTETVVMWLSNEQEFWDVFEDESIQLQPSGLQQLILDMHFLVEIAVCGRYPHRPVQQLVSVIITRAIAAFSAREVDPQRSVIKIFSVASVYPLRVCLWLNIIMFPPLKFSALFRRMNGFLRLPRLQSTSSC
;
A
#
# COMPACT_ATOMS: atom_id res chain seq x y z
N VAL A 1 41.87 -47.58 -18.05
CA VAL A 1 40.47 -47.19 -18.34
C VAL A 1 39.49 -48.00 -17.49
N ARG A 2 39.42 -49.33 -17.57
CA ARG A 2 38.56 -50.14 -16.68
C ARG A 2 38.87 -50.00 -15.17
N TYR A 3 40.15 -49.80 -14.80
CA TYR A 3 40.53 -49.59 -13.41
C TYR A 3 40.03 -48.25 -12.84
N SER A 4 40.09 -47.17 -13.63
CA SER A 4 39.68 -45.81 -13.22
C SER A 4 38.16 -45.61 -13.07
N GLU A 5 37.38 -46.62 -13.41
CA GLU A 5 35.91 -46.64 -13.31
C GLU A 5 35.43 -47.30 -12.02
N GLN A 6 36.33 -47.81 -11.17
CA GLN A 6 35.95 -48.42 -9.90
C GLN A 6 35.55 -47.37 -8.85
N PRO A 7 34.39 -47.56 -8.17
CA PRO A 7 33.83 -46.59 -7.23
C PRO A 7 34.68 -46.37 -5.96
N SER A 8 35.69 -47.21 -5.72
CA SER A 8 36.54 -47.26 -4.53
C SER A 8 37.97 -46.72 -4.74
N LEU A 9 38.27 -46.11 -5.89
CA LEU A 9 39.60 -45.54 -6.13
C LEU A 9 39.88 -44.36 -5.21
N SER A 10 41.01 -44.42 -4.49
CA SER A 10 41.47 -43.31 -3.68
C SER A 10 41.85 -42.11 -4.58
N SER A 11 41.68 -40.89 -4.07
CA SER A 11 42.02 -39.65 -4.80
C SER A 11 43.49 -39.65 -5.29
N THR A 12 44.38 -40.28 -4.52
CA THR A 12 45.79 -40.41 -4.83
C THR A 12 46.06 -41.39 -5.99
N GLU A 13 45.33 -42.52 -6.05
CA GLU A 13 45.43 -43.47 -7.16
C GLU A 13 44.82 -42.95 -8.46
N LEU A 14 43.71 -42.18 -8.36
CA LEU A 14 43.13 -41.50 -9.51
C LEU A 14 44.15 -40.53 -10.12
N ARG A 15 44.79 -39.67 -9.31
CA ARG A 15 45.85 -38.76 -9.79
C ARG A 15 46.99 -39.49 -10.47
N LYS A 16 47.55 -40.52 -9.84
CA LYS A 16 48.65 -41.32 -10.42
C LYS A 16 48.25 -41.90 -11.77
N SER A 17 47.03 -42.42 -11.89
CA SER A 17 46.49 -42.97 -13.13
C SER A 17 46.34 -41.91 -14.22
N LEU A 18 45.82 -40.73 -13.86
CA LEU A 18 45.66 -39.60 -14.77
C LEU A 18 47.02 -39.07 -15.25
N SER A 19 47.99 -38.85 -14.35
CA SER A 19 49.36 -38.46 -14.72
C SER A 19 50.02 -39.49 -15.64
N GLY A 20 49.80 -40.78 -15.39
CA GLY A 20 50.27 -41.86 -16.27
C GLY A 20 49.68 -41.76 -17.68
N LEU A 21 48.37 -41.53 -17.80
CA LEU A 21 47.69 -41.35 -19.09
C LEU A 21 48.16 -40.09 -19.83
N ILE A 22 48.45 -39.01 -19.11
CA ILE A 22 48.99 -37.77 -19.69
C ILE A 22 50.39 -38.02 -20.25
N ARG A 23 51.27 -38.72 -19.50
CA ARG A 23 52.64 -39.03 -19.93
C ARG A 23 52.72 -39.88 -21.20
N ILE A 24 51.73 -40.73 -21.47
CA ILE A 24 51.65 -41.54 -22.70
C ILE A 24 50.90 -40.83 -23.84
N GLY A 25 50.68 -39.51 -23.74
CA GLY A 25 50.05 -38.70 -24.79
C GLY A 25 48.52 -38.83 -24.87
N LYS A 26 47.87 -39.53 -23.92
CA LYS A 26 46.40 -39.74 -23.90
C LYS A 26 45.68 -38.68 -23.05
N GLY A 27 46.08 -37.41 -23.17
CA GLY A 27 45.53 -36.28 -22.42
C GLY A 27 44.01 -36.13 -22.49
N PRO A 28 43.38 -36.13 -23.69
CA PRO A 28 41.92 -36.02 -23.81
C PRO A 28 41.14 -37.15 -23.14
N VAL A 29 41.71 -38.37 -23.13
CA VAL A 29 41.12 -39.54 -22.45
C VAL A 29 41.29 -39.41 -20.95
N ALA A 30 42.45 -38.96 -20.47
CA ALA A 30 42.66 -38.68 -19.06
C ALA A 30 41.66 -37.63 -18.53
N HIS A 31 41.43 -36.55 -19.28
CA HIS A 31 40.45 -35.53 -18.89
C HIS A 31 39.02 -36.10 -18.84
N GLN A 32 38.63 -36.94 -19.79
CA GLN A 32 37.33 -37.61 -19.77
C GLN A 32 37.17 -38.53 -18.55
N VAL A 33 38.23 -39.28 -18.21
CA VAL A 33 38.24 -40.14 -17.01
C VAL A 33 38.13 -39.32 -15.73
N LEU A 34 38.80 -38.16 -15.65
CA LEU A 34 38.66 -37.22 -14.53
C LEU A 34 37.19 -36.81 -14.33
N LEU A 35 36.54 -36.32 -15.39
CA LEU A 35 35.14 -35.90 -15.33
C LEU A 35 34.22 -37.05 -14.92
N LYS A 36 34.40 -38.23 -15.50
CA LYS A 36 33.59 -39.42 -15.17
C LYS A 36 33.77 -39.85 -13.72
N ALA A 37 35.00 -39.86 -13.20
CA ALA A 37 35.28 -40.26 -11.82
C ALA A 37 34.65 -39.29 -10.80
N TYR A 38 34.78 -37.98 -11.04
CA TYR A 38 34.15 -36.97 -10.18
C TYR A 38 32.63 -36.96 -10.31
N GLY A 39 32.09 -37.13 -11.52
CA GLY A 39 30.66 -37.29 -11.77
C GLY A 39 30.08 -38.49 -11.01
N SER A 40 30.68 -39.68 -11.14
CA SER A 40 30.22 -40.87 -10.41
C SER A 40 30.30 -40.72 -8.89
N ARG A 41 31.27 -39.96 -8.37
CA ARG A 41 31.35 -39.65 -6.94
C ARG A 41 30.23 -38.69 -6.52
N LEU A 42 30.02 -37.61 -7.28
CA LEU A 42 28.94 -36.66 -7.03
C LEU A 42 27.57 -37.34 -7.02
N HIS A 43 27.29 -38.18 -8.02
CA HIS A 43 26.01 -38.91 -8.11
C HIS A 43 25.78 -39.78 -6.87
N ARG A 44 26.81 -40.49 -6.38
CA ARG A 44 26.73 -41.29 -5.16
C ARG A 44 26.47 -40.44 -3.92
N ASP A 45 27.17 -39.32 -3.79
CA ASP A 45 27.00 -38.40 -2.67
C ASP A 45 25.59 -37.78 -2.67
N VAL A 46 25.05 -37.46 -3.85
CA VAL A 46 23.67 -37.00 -4.04
C VAL A 46 22.67 -38.10 -3.71
N GLU A 47 22.82 -39.30 -4.26
CA GLU A 47 21.95 -40.46 -4.00
C GLU A 47 21.89 -40.81 -2.50
N ALA A 48 23.02 -40.75 -1.81
CA ALA A 48 23.10 -40.95 -0.36
C ALA A 48 22.35 -39.85 0.42
N PHE A 49 22.29 -38.64 -0.12
CA PHE A 49 21.60 -37.51 0.51
C PHE A 49 20.09 -37.49 0.22
N LEU A 50 19.63 -37.97 -0.94
CA LEU A 50 18.21 -37.88 -1.35
C LEU A 50 17.19 -38.34 -0.30
N PRO A 51 17.41 -39.44 0.46
CA PRO A 51 16.47 -39.86 1.50
C PRO A 51 16.29 -38.83 2.64
N THR A 52 17.28 -37.96 2.87
CA THR A 52 17.24 -36.98 3.95
C THR A 52 16.54 -35.67 3.56
N CYS A 53 16.21 -35.47 2.28
CA CYS A 53 15.56 -34.24 1.80
C CYS A 53 14.20 -34.00 2.45
N SER A 54 13.46 -35.07 2.79
CA SER A 54 12.17 -34.99 3.50
C SER A 54 12.30 -34.55 4.96
N VAL A 55 13.48 -34.69 5.57
CA VAL A 55 13.76 -34.26 6.94
C VAL A 55 14.21 -32.79 6.96
N TYR A 56 14.99 -32.38 5.97
CA TYR A 56 15.56 -31.04 5.85
C TYR A 56 14.84 -30.20 4.78
N THR A 57 13.52 -30.18 4.81
CA THR A 57 12.66 -29.57 3.76
C THR A 57 12.98 -28.11 3.45
N GLU A 58 13.48 -27.36 4.44
CA GLU A 58 13.82 -25.94 4.30
C GLU A 58 15.22 -25.68 3.73
N THR A 59 16.15 -26.63 3.87
CA THR A 59 17.58 -26.39 3.59
C THR A 59 18.20 -27.41 2.62
N TYR A 60 17.49 -28.47 2.24
CA TYR A 60 18.00 -29.52 1.36
C TYR A 60 18.58 -28.97 0.04
N SER A 61 17.98 -27.91 -0.50
CA SER A 61 18.40 -27.28 -1.75
C SER A 61 19.79 -26.62 -1.63
N ALA A 62 20.14 -26.10 -0.45
CA ALA A 62 21.48 -25.58 -0.16
C ALA A 62 22.51 -26.71 -0.13
N THR A 63 22.18 -27.84 0.51
CA THR A 63 23.09 -28.99 0.59
C THR A 63 23.33 -29.60 -0.79
N LEU A 64 22.27 -29.78 -1.58
CA LEU A 64 22.40 -30.23 -2.97
C LEU A 64 23.27 -29.27 -3.80
N SER A 65 23.05 -27.97 -3.64
CA SER A 65 23.86 -26.93 -4.29
C SER A 65 25.34 -27.07 -3.89
N GLN A 66 25.62 -27.20 -2.59
CA GLN A 66 26.99 -27.36 -2.10
C GLN A 66 27.68 -28.62 -2.66
N LEU A 67 26.98 -29.75 -2.77
CA LEU A 67 27.53 -30.98 -3.37
C LEU A 67 27.95 -30.73 -4.81
N VAL A 68 27.05 -30.19 -5.63
CA VAL A 68 27.25 -29.98 -7.08
C VAL A 68 28.33 -28.93 -7.34
N PHE A 69 28.20 -27.74 -6.74
CA PHE A 69 29.14 -26.64 -6.98
C PHE A 69 30.53 -26.91 -6.39
N SER A 70 30.63 -27.66 -5.27
CA SER A 70 31.94 -28.06 -4.76
C SER A 70 32.61 -29.12 -5.63
N ALA A 71 31.86 -30.03 -6.25
CA ALA A 71 32.39 -30.98 -7.22
C ALA A 71 32.91 -30.26 -8.47
N ILE A 72 32.16 -29.29 -8.99
CA ILE A 72 32.59 -28.44 -10.12
C ILE A 72 33.89 -27.71 -9.77
N SER A 73 33.96 -27.05 -8.60
CA SER A 73 35.16 -26.35 -8.16
C SER A 73 36.37 -27.29 -8.01
N LYS A 74 36.16 -28.51 -7.49
CA LYS A 74 37.23 -29.51 -7.36
C LYS A 74 37.74 -29.97 -8.73
N VAL A 75 36.85 -30.28 -9.68
CA VAL A 75 37.22 -30.67 -11.04
C VAL A 75 38.00 -29.56 -11.73
N LEU A 76 37.57 -28.31 -11.60
CA LEU A 76 38.26 -27.16 -12.19
C LEU A 76 39.70 -27.04 -11.67
N LYS A 77 39.89 -27.11 -10.34
CA LYS A 77 41.22 -27.05 -9.70
C LYS A 77 42.10 -28.25 -10.08
N GLU A 78 41.52 -29.45 -10.09
CA GLU A 78 42.26 -30.67 -10.42
C GLU A 78 42.64 -30.68 -11.91
N SER A 79 41.77 -30.17 -12.79
CA SER A 79 42.07 -30.04 -14.21
C SER A 79 43.17 -29.01 -14.48
N SER A 80 43.11 -27.83 -13.84
CA SER A 80 44.15 -26.80 -13.99
C SER A 80 45.53 -27.30 -13.53
N THR A 81 45.57 -28.07 -12.43
CA THR A 81 46.83 -28.63 -11.91
C THR A 81 47.41 -29.76 -12.77
N LEU A 82 46.58 -30.60 -13.38
CA LEU A 82 47.05 -31.76 -14.17
C LEU A 82 47.26 -31.46 -15.65
N PHE A 83 46.44 -30.57 -16.23
CA PHE A 83 46.39 -30.35 -17.68
C PHE A 83 46.78 -28.92 -18.10
N GLY A 84 46.95 -28.00 -17.15
CA GLY A 84 47.18 -26.58 -17.42
C GLY A 84 45.98 -25.89 -18.08
N ASP A 85 46.21 -24.66 -18.54
CA ASP A 85 45.16 -23.81 -19.13
C ASP A 85 44.92 -24.17 -20.61
N ASN A 86 44.24 -25.29 -20.84
CA ASN A 86 43.83 -25.73 -22.17
C ASN A 86 42.34 -25.36 -22.44
N PRO A 87 42.03 -24.55 -23.47
CA PRO A 87 40.66 -24.12 -23.76
C PRO A 87 39.72 -25.29 -24.12
N THR A 88 40.23 -26.36 -24.74
CA THR A 88 39.43 -27.56 -25.06
C THR A 88 38.99 -28.30 -23.80
N ASN A 89 39.85 -28.35 -22.78
CA ASN A 89 39.51 -28.95 -21.49
C ASN A 89 38.50 -28.07 -20.74
N MET A 90 38.69 -26.75 -20.76
CA MET A 90 37.75 -25.80 -20.18
C MET A 90 36.33 -25.96 -20.79
N ASN A 91 36.21 -26.04 -22.11
CA ASN A 91 34.92 -26.26 -22.77
C ASN A 91 34.23 -27.56 -22.33
N ARG A 92 35.00 -28.65 -22.12
CA ARG A 92 34.45 -29.91 -21.60
C ARG A 92 34.01 -29.80 -20.15
N ILE A 93 34.73 -29.02 -19.32
CA ILE A 93 34.32 -28.75 -17.94
C ILE A 93 33.02 -27.93 -17.93
N ILE A 94 32.89 -26.93 -18.81
CA ILE A 94 31.66 -26.15 -18.95
C ILE A 94 30.49 -27.08 -19.28
N GLN A 95 30.57 -27.88 -20.35
CA GLN A 95 29.50 -28.80 -20.75
C GLN A 95 29.14 -29.81 -19.64
N TRP A 96 30.14 -30.38 -18.96
CA TRP A 96 29.88 -31.27 -17.84
C TRP A 96 29.20 -30.54 -16.68
N SER A 97 29.64 -29.32 -16.35
CA SER A 97 29.02 -28.50 -15.29
C SER A 97 27.59 -28.12 -15.62
N GLU A 98 27.29 -27.77 -16.87
CA GLU A 98 25.93 -27.49 -17.35
C GLU A 98 25.02 -28.71 -17.14
N TYR A 99 25.49 -29.92 -17.50
CA TYR A 99 24.77 -31.16 -17.27
C TYR A 99 24.48 -31.42 -15.77
N GLU A 100 25.46 -31.23 -14.89
CA GLU A 100 25.27 -31.40 -13.45
C GLU A 100 24.33 -30.33 -12.85
N ILE A 101 24.37 -29.09 -13.36
CA ILE A 101 23.46 -28.01 -12.95
C ILE A 101 22.02 -28.27 -13.41
N GLU A 102 21.82 -28.83 -14.61
CA GLU A 102 20.51 -29.25 -15.09
C GLU A 102 19.93 -30.40 -14.27
N ALA A 103 20.77 -31.40 -13.92
CA ALA A 103 20.38 -32.47 -13.01
C ALA A 103 20.00 -31.93 -11.62
N PHE A 104 20.80 -31.00 -11.09
CA PHE A 104 20.51 -30.30 -9.84
C PHE A 104 19.15 -29.58 -9.87
N ALA A 105 18.88 -28.79 -10.92
CA ALA A 105 17.63 -28.04 -11.03
C ALA A 105 16.41 -28.96 -11.08
N ARG A 106 16.51 -30.11 -11.79
CA ARG A 106 15.47 -31.16 -11.78
C ARG A 106 15.25 -31.73 -10.39
N LEU A 107 16.32 -32.08 -9.68
CA LEU A 107 16.23 -32.63 -8.32
C LEU A 107 15.62 -31.65 -7.32
N VAL A 108 15.97 -30.36 -7.39
CA VAL A 108 15.35 -29.31 -6.56
C VAL A 108 13.85 -29.29 -6.79
N LYS A 109 13.39 -29.38 -8.04
CA LYS A 109 11.96 -29.40 -8.35
C LYS A 109 11.29 -30.69 -7.85
N GLU A 110 11.88 -31.85 -8.10
CA GLU A 110 11.32 -33.16 -7.74
C GLU A 110 11.25 -33.43 -6.24
N LYS A 111 12.22 -32.91 -5.48
CA LYS A 111 12.30 -33.07 -4.02
C LYS A 111 11.71 -31.89 -3.26
N SER A 112 11.11 -30.94 -3.97
CA SER A 112 10.48 -29.78 -3.33
C SER A 112 9.27 -30.21 -2.49
N PRO A 113 9.10 -29.64 -1.29
CA PRO A 113 7.85 -29.78 -0.53
C PRO A 113 6.66 -29.25 -1.33
N LEU A 114 5.45 -29.45 -0.80
CA LEU A 114 4.23 -28.83 -1.35
C LEU A 114 4.47 -27.33 -1.60
N PRO A 115 4.28 -26.81 -2.82
CA PRO A 115 4.71 -25.44 -3.15
C PRO A 115 4.02 -24.34 -2.32
N GLU A 116 2.83 -24.60 -1.79
CA GLU A 116 2.10 -23.69 -0.89
C GLU A 116 2.69 -23.61 0.52
N SER A 117 3.58 -24.54 0.89
CA SER A 117 4.15 -24.61 2.23
C SER A 117 5.17 -23.50 2.49
N VAL A 118 5.30 -23.14 3.77
CA VAL A 118 6.33 -22.22 4.27
C VAL A 118 7.73 -22.76 3.96
N SER A 119 7.92 -24.07 4.14
CA SER A 119 9.20 -24.74 3.90
C SER A 119 9.60 -24.70 2.42
N ALA A 120 8.65 -24.82 1.48
CA ALA A 120 8.93 -24.67 0.05
C ALA A 120 9.42 -23.24 -0.27
N LEU A 121 8.76 -22.20 0.26
CA LEU A 121 9.19 -20.81 0.10
C LEU A 121 10.60 -20.60 0.65
N ARG A 122 10.85 -21.10 1.86
CA ARG A 122 12.15 -20.99 2.51
C ARG A 122 13.25 -21.66 1.69
N SER A 123 13.01 -22.90 1.25
CA SER A 123 13.96 -23.66 0.43
C SER A 123 14.21 -23.00 -0.93
N ALA A 124 13.18 -22.47 -1.60
CA ALA A 124 13.31 -21.73 -2.85
C ALA A 124 14.21 -20.50 -2.70
N CYS A 125 13.97 -19.67 -1.67
CA CYS A 125 14.75 -18.47 -1.39
C CYS A 125 16.20 -18.78 -0.99
N ILE A 126 16.43 -19.83 -0.21
CA ILE A 126 17.78 -20.31 0.14
C ILE A 126 18.48 -20.87 -1.11
N CYS A 127 17.78 -21.62 -1.95
CA CYS A 127 18.32 -22.20 -3.18
C CYS A 127 18.92 -21.11 -4.05
N ILE A 128 18.16 -20.05 -4.37
CA ILE A 128 18.64 -18.91 -5.16
C ILE A 128 19.85 -18.25 -4.50
N GLN A 129 19.76 -17.98 -3.19
CA GLN A 129 20.84 -17.30 -2.46
C GLN A 129 22.15 -18.08 -2.50
N THR A 130 22.09 -19.39 -2.27
CA THR A 130 23.26 -20.26 -2.18
C THR A 130 23.85 -20.58 -3.55
N THR A 131 23.01 -20.93 -4.52
CA THR A 131 23.44 -21.27 -5.89
C THR A 131 24.07 -20.06 -6.60
N LEU A 132 23.51 -18.85 -6.44
CA LEU A 132 24.14 -17.64 -7.01
C LEU A 132 25.43 -17.25 -6.29
N ALA A 133 25.53 -17.46 -4.98
CA ALA A 133 26.79 -17.26 -4.26
C ALA A 133 27.87 -18.23 -4.76
N HIS A 134 27.52 -19.50 -5.00
CA HIS A 134 28.45 -20.46 -5.60
C HIS A 134 28.81 -20.12 -7.04
N CYS A 135 27.86 -19.66 -7.85
CA CYS A 135 28.15 -19.17 -9.21
C CYS A 135 29.16 -18.02 -9.17
N SER A 136 28.97 -17.03 -8.31
CA SER A 136 29.90 -15.91 -8.16
C SER A 136 31.33 -16.36 -7.79
N CYS A 137 31.47 -17.41 -6.97
CA CYS A 137 32.78 -18.01 -6.66
C CYS A 137 33.42 -18.71 -7.88
N LEU A 138 32.63 -19.35 -8.74
CA LEU A 138 33.11 -19.98 -9.97
C LEU A 138 33.43 -18.96 -11.06
N GLU A 139 32.75 -17.82 -11.08
CA GLU A 139 32.95 -16.75 -12.06
C GLU A 139 34.36 -16.16 -12.00
N SER A 140 34.98 -16.09 -10.81
CA SER A 140 36.37 -15.66 -10.65
C SER A 140 37.39 -16.61 -11.30
N HIS A 141 36.96 -17.83 -11.62
CA HIS A 141 37.76 -18.85 -12.30
C HIS A 141 37.32 -19.07 -13.76
N GLY A 142 36.54 -18.13 -14.33
CA GLY A 142 36.13 -18.15 -15.73
C GLY A 142 34.84 -18.94 -16.04
N LEU A 143 34.18 -19.52 -15.03
CA LEU A 143 32.95 -20.30 -15.21
C LEU A 143 31.71 -19.47 -14.82
N LYS A 144 30.88 -19.08 -15.81
CA LYS A 144 29.73 -18.19 -15.61
C LYS A 144 28.39 -18.93 -15.78
N PHE A 145 27.80 -19.40 -14.68
CA PHE A 145 26.57 -20.18 -14.71
C PHE A 145 25.32 -19.48 -14.18
N SER A 146 25.45 -18.26 -13.65
CA SER A 146 24.34 -17.50 -13.04
C SER A 146 23.11 -17.38 -13.96
N LYS A 147 23.32 -17.16 -15.26
CA LYS A 147 22.24 -17.04 -16.26
C LYS A 147 21.52 -18.36 -16.53
N LEU A 148 22.28 -19.45 -16.71
CA LEU A 148 21.73 -20.78 -16.93
C LEU A 148 20.90 -21.23 -15.72
N LEU A 149 21.48 -21.10 -14.53
CA LEU A 149 20.83 -21.46 -13.27
C LEU A 149 19.50 -20.71 -13.08
N MET A 150 19.50 -19.39 -13.30
CA MET A 150 18.27 -18.59 -13.19
C MET A 150 17.24 -18.96 -14.26
N LEU A 151 17.66 -19.37 -15.45
CA LEU A 151 16.75 -19.85 -16.50
C LEU A 151 16.06 -21.16 -16.06
N LEU A 152 16.79 -22.08 -15.45
CA LEU A 152 16.27 -23.38 -15.02
C LEU A 152 15.39 -23.28 -13.77
N LEU A 153 15.77 -22.48 -12.79
CA LEU A 153 15.06 -22.41 -11.50
C LEU A 153 13.86 -21.47 -11.53
N ARG A 154 13.88 -20.40 -12.34
CA ARG A 154 12.86 -19.34 -12.32
C ARG A 154 11.41 -19.87 -12.33
N PRO A 155 11.00 -20.79 -13.21
CA PRO A 155 9.61 -21.26 -13.24
C PRO A 155 9.16 -21.90 -11.91
N HIS A 156 10.04 -22.68 -11.27
CA HIS A 156 9.74 -23.29 -9.98
C HIS A 156 9.62 -22.26 -8.85
N ILE A 157 10.50 -21.25 -8.85
CA ILE A 157 10.47 -20.19 -7.83
C ILE A 157 9.19 -19.35 -7.99
N GLU A 158 8.83 -18.97 -9.22
CA GLU A 158 7.62 -18.19 -9.49
C GLU A 158 6.36 -18.94 -9.06
N GLU A 159 6.29 -20.25 -9.32
CA GLU A 159 5.21 -21.12 -8.84
C GLU A 159 5.11 -21.14 -7.30
N VAL A 160 6.23 -21.33 -6.59
CA VAL A 160 6.28 -21.36 -5.12
C VAL A 160 5.86 -20.01 -4.52
N LEU A 161 6.32 -18.89 -5.12
CA LEU A 161 5.94 -17.55 -4.70
C LEU A 161 4.44 -17.35 -4.87
N GLU A 162 3.89 -17.61 -6.05
CA GLU A 162 2.47 -17.44 -6.36
C GLU A 162 1.58 -18.23 -5.38
N LEU A 163 1.91 -19.50 -5.17
CA LEU A 163 1.16 -20.39 -4.29
C LEU A 163 1.24 -19.96 -2.81
N ASN A 164 2.37 -19.43 -2.36
CA ASN A 164 2.49 -18.85 -1.02
C ASN A 164 1.73 -17.54 -0.85
N PHE A 165 1.74 -16.65 -1.85
CA PHE A 165 0.94 -15.44 -1.84
C PHE A 165 -0.56 -15.75 -1.84
N ARG A 166 -0.99 -16.78 -2.59
CA ARG A 166 -2.36 -17.28 -2.55
C ARG A 166 -2.75 -17.84 -1.17
N ARG A 167 -1.86 -18.56 -0.49
CA ARG A 167 -2.05 -19.01 0.89
C ARG A 167 -2.20 -17.83 1.85
N VAL A 168 -1.32 -16.84 1.76
CA VAL A 168 -1.37 -15.62 2.59
C VAL A 168 -2.66 -14.84 2.35
N ARG A 169 -3.09 -14.70 1.10
CA ARG A 169 -4.35 -14.05 0.74
C ARG A 169 -5.54 -14.72 1.43
N ARG A 170 -5.59 -16.06 1.43
CA ARG A 170 -6.63 -16.82 2.16
C ARG A 170 -6.58 -16.53 3.65
N LYS A 171 -5.40 -16.57 4.28
CA LYS A 171 -5.24 -16.22 5.70
C LYS A 171 -5.77 -14.82 6.05
N ILE A 172 -5.53 -13.82 5.19
CA ILE A 172 -6.03 -12.46 5.40
C ILE A 172 -7.57 -12.43 5.37
N ILE A 173 -8.17 -13.11 4.38
CA ILE A 173 -9.64 -13.20 4.27
C ILE A 173 -10.24 -13.94 5.47
N ASP A 174 -9.67 -15.08 5.86
CA ASP A 174 -10.16 -15.89 6.97
C ASP A 174 -9.99 -15.17 8.31
N SER A 175 -8.90 -14.40 8.48
CA SER A 175 -8.66 -13.61 9.70
C SER A 175 -9.70 -12.51 9.91
N ALA A 176 -10.36 -12.08 8.85
CA ALA A 176 -11.44 -11.10 8.89
C ALA A 176 -12.83 -11.72 9.01
N ARG A 177 -12.94 -13.05 9.03
CA ARG A 177 -14.18 -13.76 9.40
C ARG A 177 -14.20 -14.15 10.88
N THR A 178 -13.11 -13.90 11.60
CA THR A 178 -12.99 -14.19 13.03
C THR A 178 -13.44 -12.99 13.85
N ASP A 179 -14.14 -13.21 14.95
CA ASP A 179 -14.87 -12.18 15.73
C ASP A 179 -14.01 -11.08 16.40
N ASP A 180 -12.70 -11.07 16.17
CA ASP A 180 -11.76 -10.20 16.88
C ASP A 180 -11.44 -8.89 16.17
N ILE A 181 -11.90 -8.65 14.94
CA ILE A 181 -11.41 -7.57 14.03
C ILE A 181 -11.28 -6.21 14.73
N LEU A 182 -12.21 -5.90 15.64
CA LEU A 182 -12.39 -4.61 16.29
C LEU A 182 -11.56 -4.44 17.58
N LEU A 183 -10.94 -5.50 18.10
CA LEU A 183 -10.14 -5.41 19.34
C LEU A 183 -8.90 -4.56 19.11
N LEU A 184 -8.81 -3.44 19.81
CA LEU A 184 -7.60 -2.62 19.86
C LEU A 184 -6.54 -3.34 20.70
N ALA A 185 -5.36 -3.53 20.13
CA ALA A 185 -4.27 -4.13 20.85
C ALA A 185 -2.96 -3.35 20.62
N PRO A 186 -2.10 -3.25 21.63
CA PRO A 186 -0.84 -2.52 21.52
C PRO A 186 0.17 -3.24 20.64
N GLN A 187 0.85 -2.55 19.71
CA GLN A 187 1.99 -3.15 18.99
C GLN A 187 3.11 -3.54 19.97
N GLU A 188 3.59 -4.78 19.90
CA GLU A 188 4.74 -5.25 20.67
C GLU A 188 5.97 -5.33 19.75
N GLY A 189 6.93 -4.43 19.97
CA GLY A 189 8.19 -4.30 19.24
C GLY A 189 8.85 -2.93 19.45
N SER A 190 9.93 -2.89 20.24
CA SER A 190 10.57 -1.69 20.84
C SER A 190 11.60 -0.96 19.94
N PRO A 191 12.08 0.23 20.37
CA PRO A 191 13.49 0.33 20.81
C PRO A 191 13.65 0.87 22.26
N PRO A 192 14.82 0.65 22.91
CA PRO A 192 15.17 1.29 24.18
C PRO A 192 15.73 2.70 23.91
N SER A 193 14.95 3.73 24.21
CA SER A 193 15.44 5.10 24.36
C SER A 193 14.41 5.86 25.19
N ASP A 194 14.87 6.71 26.12
CA ASP A 194 14.10 7.46 27.13
C ASP A 194 13.09 8.50 26.56
N SER A 195 12.46 8.23 25.42
CA SER A 195 11.32 8.98 24.92
C SER A 195 10.06 8.13 25.04
N VAL A 196 9.08 8.61 25.80
CA VAL A 196 7.71 8.08 25.84
C VAL A 196 7.08 8.29 24.46
N ALA A 197 7.37 7.38 23.51
CA ALA A 197 6.65 7.31 22.26
C ALA A 197 5.23 6.77 22.56
N PRO A 198 4.17 7.37 22.01
CA PRO A 198 2.82 6.87 22.21
C PRO A 198 2.74 5.42 21.72
N LYS A 199 2.29 4.51 22.60
CA LYS A 199 2.11 3.09 22.30
C LYS A 199 1.17 2.97 21.10
N MET A 200 1.70 2.56 19.95
CA MET A 200 0.90 2.50 18.72
C MET A 200 -0.17 1.41 18.86
N MET A 201 -1.44 1.82 18.93
CA MET A 201 -2.58 0.92 18.99
C MET A 201 -3.02 0.59 17.57
N LEU A 202 -3.09 -0.70 17.24
CA LEU A 202 -3.70 -1.18 16.00
C LEU A 202 -4.91 -2.04 16.33
N THR A 203 -5.84 -2.13 15.39
CA THR A 203 -6.85 -3.18 15.43
C THR A 203 -6.21 -4.56 15.29
N SER A 204 -6.87 -5.58 15.83
CA SER A 204 -6.39 -6.96 15.73
C SER A 204 -6.22 -7.40 14.27
N SER A 205 -7.10 -6.94 13.37
CA SER A 205 -7.02 -7.21 11.93
C SER A 205 -5.75 -6.64 11.31
N GLY A 206 -5.37 -5.41 11.68
CA GLY A 206 -4.13 -4.81 11.21
C GLY A 206 -2.88 -5.51 11.74
N LYS A 207 -2.92 -5.96 13.00
CA LYS A 207 -1.83 -6.79 13.55
C LYS A 207 -1.70 -8.13 12.85
N LYS A 208 -2.82 -8.85 12.68
CA LYS A 208 -2.87 -10.15 11.99
C LYS A 208 -2.37 -10.00 10.55
N PHE A 209 -2.78 -8.94 9.84
CA PHE A 209 -2.26 -8.60 8.52
C PHE A 209 -0.74 -8.46 8.53
N MET A 210 -0.19 -7.58 9.37
CA MET A 210 1.26 -7.37 9.43
C MET A 210 2.04 -8.60 9.89
N ALA A 211 1.50 -9.40 10.80
CA ALA A 211 2.12 -10.65 11.23
C ALA A 211 2.27 -11.64 10.07
N VAL A 212 1.23 -11.79 9.24
CA VAL A 212 1.28 -12.66 8.06
C VAL A 212 2.24 -12.11 6.98
N ILE A 213 2.32 -10.79 6.81
CA ILE A 213 3.30 -10.17 5.90
C ILE A 213 4.73 -10.41 6.39
N ASN A 214 4.99 -10.22 7.69
CA ASN A 214 6.31 -10.42 8.28
C ASN A 214 6.75 -11.90 8.21
N ASP A 215 5.84 -12.85 8.48
CA ASP A 215 6.06 -14.30 8.31
C ASP A 215 6.57 -14.62 6.89
N LEU A 216 6.00 -13.98 5.85
CA LEU A 216 6.48 -14.15 4.48
C LEU A 216 7.86 -13.49 4.26
N LEU A 217 8.05 -12.27 4.78
CA LEU A 217 9.27 -11.48 4.60
C LEU A 217 10.51 -12.08 5.29
N ASP A 218 10.33 -12.85 6.35
CA ASP A 218 11.39 -13.54 7.09
C ASP A 218 12.11 -14.59 6.23
N HIS A 219 11.43 -15.13 5.22
CA HIS A 219 12.01 -16.12 4.31
C HIS A 219 12.70 -15.51 3.08
N VAL A 220 12.39 -14.26 2.74
CA VAL A 220 12.89 -13.61 1.52
C VAL A 220 14.35 -13.19 1.70
N THR A 221 15.24 -13.82 0.91
CA THR A 221 16.69 -13.57 0.90
C THR A 221 17.07 -12.39 -0.02
N PRO A 222 18.26 -11.78 0.16
CA PRO A 222 18.73 -10.69 -0.70
C PRO A 222 18.72 -11.02 -2.19
N MET A 223 19.16 -12.23 -2.59
CA MET A 223 19.15 -12.61 -4.00
C MET A 223 17.72 -12.82 -4.54
N THR A 224 16.78 -13.29 -3.72
CA THR A 224 15.37 -13.32 -4.12
C THR A 224 14.85 -11.90 -4.39
N ILE A 225 15.21 -10.91 -3.57
CA ILE A 225 14.84 -9.51 -3.81
C ILE A 225 15.40 -9.00 -5.14
N VAL A 226 16.67 -9.26 -5.44
CA VAL A 226 17.34 -8.82 -6.67
C VAL A 226 16.66 -9.37 -7.93
N HIS A 227 16.12 -10.59 -7.87
CA HIS A 227 15.55 -11.28 -9.03
C HIS A 227 14.02 -11.23 -9.12
N PHE A 228 13.31 -11.14 -7.99
CA PHE A 228 11.85 -11.24 -7.88
C PHE A 228 11.21 -10.08 -7.08
N GLY A 229 11.98 -9.08 -6.69
CA GLY A 229 11.51 -7.98 -5.83
C GLY A 229 10.31 -7.22 -6.39
N GLY A 230 10.27 -6.96 -7.70
CA GLY A 230 9.13 -6.32 -8.35
C GLY A 230 7.83 -7.14 -8.23
N THR A 231 7.91 -8.45 -8.48
CA THR A 231 6.76 -9.38 -8.34
C THR A 231 6.28 -9.44 -6.90
N ILE A 232 7.20 -9.54 -5.94
CA ILE A 232 6.88 -9.59 -4.50
C ILE A 232 6.20 -8.28 -4.05
N LEU A 233 6.73 -7.12 -4.47
CA LEU A 233 6.15 -5.82 -4.16
C LEU A 233 4.75 -5.64 -4.76
N SER A 234 4.54 -6.10 -6.00
CA SER A 234 3.22 -6.12 -6.65
C SER A 234 2.23 -6.98 -5.88
N ASN A 235 2.64 -8.17 -5.44
CA ASN A 235 1.77 -9.05 -4.67
C ASN A 235 1.42 -8.45 -3.30
N PHE A 236 2.34 -7.72 -2.64
CA PHE A 236 2.01 -7.00 -1.41
C PHE A 236 0.95 -5.90 -1.63
N LEU A 237 0.97 -5.19 -2.77
CA LEU A 237 -0.10 -4.24 -3.10
C LEU A 237 -1.45 -4.95 -3.21
N GLN A 238 -1.50 -6.11 -3.88
CA GLN A 238 -2.74 -6.88 -4.01
C GLN A 238 -3.26 -7.41 -2.67
N LEU A 239 -2.37 -7.85 -1.78
CA LEU A 239 -2.73 -8.26 -0.43
C LEU A 239 -3.30 -7.10 0.38
N PHE A 240 -2.70 -5.91 0.26
CA PHE A 240 -3.20 -4.72 0.93
C PHE A 240 -4.56 -4.26 0.38
N ASP A 241 -4.75 -4.28 -0.94
CA ASP A 241 -6.04 -3.96 -1.57
C ASP A 241 -7.13 -4.94 -1.07
N ARG A 242 -6.81 -6.24 -0.97
CA ARG A 242 -7.74 -7.23 -0.42
C ARG A 242 -8.05 -7.02 1.06
N TYR A 243 -7.05 -6.62 1.85
CA TYR A 243 -7.25 -6.23 3.24
C TYR A 243 -8.23 -5.05 3.33
N VAL A 244 -8.02 -4.01 2.51
CA VAL A 244 -8.90 -2.84 2.46
C VAL A 244 -10.32 -3.20 2.00
N GLU A 245 -10.50 -4.02 0.97
CA GLU A 245 -11.82 -4.53 0.54
C GLU A 245 -12.56 -5.20 1.70
N THR A 246 -11.82 -5.90 2.55
CA THR A 246 -12.41 -6.58 3.71
C THR A 246 -12.81 -5.60 4.79
N LEU A 247 -12.02 -4.54 5.02
CA LEU A 247 -12.41 -3.45 5.92
C LEU A 247 -13.66 -2.71 5.44
N ILE A 248 -13.81 -2.51 4.12
CA ILE A 248 -14.99 -1.86 3.54
C ILE A 248 -16.27 -2.63 3.88
N LYS A 249 -16.24 -3.97 3.82
CA LYS A 249 -17.39 -4.82 4.18
C LYS A 249 -17.79 -4.73 5.65
N VAL A 250 -16.81 -4.51 6.53
CA VAL A 250 -17.03 -4.39 7.98
C VAL A 250 -17.59 -3.02 8.35
N LEU A 251 -17.36 -1.99 7.54
CA LEU A 251 -17.97 -0.68 7.76
C LEU A 251 -19.48 -0.72 7.49
N PRO A 252 -20.30 0.06 8.23
CA PRO A 252 -21.74 0.13 7.97
C PRO A 252 -22.00 0.55 6.52
N GLY A 253 -22.86 -0.20 5.83
CA GLY A 253 -23.39 0.14 4.51
C GLY A 253 -24.88 0.50 4.61
N PRO A 254 -25.47 1.11 3.56
CA PRO A 254 -26.91 1.30 3.51
C PRO A 254 -27.54 -0.09 3.47
N SER A 255 -28.53 -0.36 4.30
CA SER A 255 -29.28 -1.63 4.20
C SER A 255 -29.84 -1.75 2.79
N GLU A 256 -29.42 -2.76 2.03
CA GLU A 256 -30.19 -3.22 0.89
C GLU A 256 -31.45 -3.90 1.44
N ASP A 257 -32.46 -3.09 1.78
CA ASP A 257 -33.83 -3.57 1.74
C ASP A 257 -34.31 -3.43 0.29
N ASP A 258 -34.95 -4.51 -0.15
CA ASP A 258 -35.41 -4.80 -1.51
C ASP A 258 -34.33 -5.24 -2.51
N ASN A 259 -33.84 -6.48 -2.36
CA ASN A 259 -34.06 -7.55 -3.35
C ASN A 259 -33.26 -8.85 -3.04
N VAL A 260 -33.98 -9.97 -3.05
CA VAL A 260 -33.52 -11.37 -3.21
C VAL A 260 -33.04 -12.14 -1.96
N VAL A 261 -34.01 -12.90 -1.40
CA VAL A 261 -33.96 -14.33 -1.03
C VAL A 261 -32.58 -15.02 -1.06
N GLU A 262 -32.26 -15.69 0.05
CA GLU A 262 -31.20 -16.71 0.23
C GLU A 262 -29.73 -16.26 0.29
N SER A 263 -29.30 -15.85 1.49
CA SER A 263 -28.28 -16.61 2.22
C SER A 263 -28.25 -16.18 3.68
N GLN A 264 -28.59 -17.09 4.60
CA GLN A 264 -28.18 -16.96 5.99
C GLN A 264 -26.64 -17.08 6.05
N GLU A 265 -25.93 -15.99 5.76
CA GLU A 265 -24.57 -15.82 6.24
C GLU A 265 -24.64 -15.31 7.70
N PRO A 266 -23.84 -15.86 8.62
CA PRO A 266 -23.89 -15.48 10.03
C PRO A 266 -23.58 -13.98 10.16
N VAL A 267 -24.35 -13.29 11.01
CA VAL A 267 -24.29 -11.86 11.32
C VAL A 267 -22.84 -11.33 11.22
N GLU A 268 -22.51 -10.67 10.10
CA GLU A 268 -21.22 -10.03 9.92
C GLU A 268 -21.07 -8.94 10.99
N LEU A 269 -20.01 -9.03 11.80
CA LEU A 269 -19.64 -7.98 12.75
C LEU A 269 -19.46 -6.65 11.99
N LYS A 270 -20.36 -5.70 12.25
CA LYS A 270 -20.28 -4.35 11.70
C LYS A 270 -19.61 -3.41 12.71
N ALA A 271 -18.74 -2.54 12.21
CA ALA A 271 -18.15 -1.46 12.99
C ALA A 271 -19.18 -0.33 13.18
N GLU A 272 -20.12 -0.50 14.11
CA GLU A 272 -21.25 0.43 14.26
C GLU A 272 -20.85 1.79 14.83
N SER A 273 -19.90 1.83 15.77
CA SER A 273 -19.49 3.10 16.41
C SER A 273 -18.43 3.87 15.62
N ASP A 274 -18.50 5.20 15.67
CA ASP A 274 -17.48 6.09 15.08
C ASP A 274 -16.06 5.71 15.52
N ALA A 275 -15.88 5.35 16.80
CA ALA A 275 -14.57 4.96 17.34
C ALA A 275 -14.02 3.70 16.67
N GLN A 276 -14.87 2.68 16.45
CA GLN A 276 -14.47 1.45 15.77
C GLN A 276 -14.12 1.71 14.29
N GLN A 277 -14.95 2.48 13.59
CA GLN A 277 -14.72 2.82 12.18
C GLN A 277 -13.42 3.60 12.00
N LEU A 278 -13.20 4.62 12.84
CA LEU A 278 -11.98 5.43 12.85
C LEU A 278 -10.75 4.59 13.23
N ALA A 279 -10.86 3.64 14.15
CA ALA A 279 -9.77 2.74 14.50
C ALA A 279 -9.32 1.86 13.31
N LEU A 280 -10.27 1.33 12.54
CA LEU A 280 -9.98 0.55 11.33
C LEU A 280 -9.30 1.40 10.26
N ILE A 281 -9.85 2.59 9.97
CA ILE A 281 -9.25 3.55 9.03
C ILE A 281 -7.84 3.93 9.48
N GLY A 282 -7.69 4.34 10.74
CA GLY A 282 -6.41 4.74 11.31
C GLY A 282 -5.36 3.64 11.28
N THR A 283 -5.78 2.38 11.44
CA THR A 283 -4.91 1.21 11.33
C THR A 283 -4.47 0.98 9.89
N ALA A 284 -5.40 1.03 8.92
CA ALA A 284 -5.09 0.88 7.51
C ALA A 284 -4.10 1.96 7.01
N TYR A 285 -4.32 3.21 7.41
CA TYR A 285 -3.39 4.31 7.11
C TYR A 285 -2.00 4.06 7.70
N THR A 286 -1.90 3.67 8.97
CA THR A 286 -0.60 3.36 9.60
C THR A 286 0.11 2.20 8.91
N ILE A 287 -0.62 1.19 8.46
CA ILE A 287 -0.04 0.08 7.70
C ILE A 287 0.56 0.60 6.38
N ALA A 288 -0.17 1.41 5.63
CA ALA A 288 0.26 1.90 4.32
C ALA A 288 1.32 3.01 4.38
N ASP A 289 1.27 3.91 5.38
CA ASP A 289 2.19 5.06 5.47
C ASP A 289 3.49 4.72 6.21
N GLU A 290 3.45 3.79 7.16
CA GLU A 290 4.56 3.50 8.07
C GLU A 290 5.02 2.04 8.01
N LEU A 291 4.15 1.09 8.35
CA LEU A 291 4.57 -0.29 8.63
C LEU A 291 5.02 -1.07 7.38
N LEU A 292 4.19 -1.09 6.32
CA LEU A 292 4.55 -1.76 5.08
C LEU A 292 5.78 -1.10 4.42
N PRO A 293 5.84 0.23 4.25
CA PRO A 293 7.04 0.88 3.70
C PRO A 293 8.32 0.58 4.48
N ALA A 294 8.24 0.54 5.82
CA ALA A 294 9.38 0.16 6.66
C ALA A 294 9.81 -1.30 6.39
N ALA A 295 8.84 -2.23 6.37
CA ALA A 295 9.10 -3.66 6.16
C ALA A 295 9.71 -3.99 4.79
N VAL A 296 9.33 -3.25 3.74
CA VAL A 296 9.82 -3.48 2.37
C VAL A 296 10.98 -2.55 1.96
N SER A 297 11.48 -1.70 2.86
CA SER A 297 12.57 -0.76 2.57
C SER A 297 13.82 -1.44 1.95
N LYS A 298 14.14 -2.65 2.40
CA LYS A 298 15.23 -3.49 1.87
C LYS A 298 15.08 -3.82 0.37
N PHE A 299 13.86 -3.86 -0.15
CA PHE A 299 13.60 -4.18 -1.56
C PHE A 299 14.13 -3.11 -2.48
N PHE A 300 13.82 -1.86 -2.16
CA PHE A 300 14.23 -0.71 -2.96
C PHE A 300 15.74 -0.48 -2.89
N TYR A 301 16.36 -0.71 -1.72
CA TYR A 301 17.81 -0.63 -1.57
C TYR A 301 18.59 -1.70 -2.36
N MET A 302 18.07 -2.93 -2.45
CA MET A 302 18.79 -3.99 -3.18
C MET A 302 18.62 -3.90 -4.70
N GLN A 303 17.50 -3.35 -5.17
CA GLN A 303 17.31 -3.12 -6.61
C GLN A 303 18.23 -2.04 -7.17
N THR A 304 18.66 -1.05 -6.38
CA THR A 304 19.64 -0.05 -6.82
C THR A 304 21.02 -0.66 -7.02
N LYS A 305 21.51 -1.48 -6.07
CA LYS A 305 22.80 -2.17 -6.20
C LYS A 305 22.91 -3.02 -7.47
N LYS A 306 21.81 -3.64 -7.89
CA LYS A 306 21.75 -4.41 -9.14
C LYS A 306 21.94 -3.53 -10.38
N LYS A 307 21.30 -2.36 -10.42
CA LYS A 307 21.39 -1.42 -11.56
C LYS A 307 22.78 -0.76 -11.65
N GLU A 308 23.43 -0.50 -10.52
CA GLU A 308 24.81 0.01 -10.48
C GLU A 308 25.84 -1.00 -11.02
N THR A 309 25.60 -2.29 -10.79
CA THR A 309 26.48 -3.37 -11.28
C THR A 309 26.22 -3.77 -12.74
N SER A 310 25.08 -3.39 -13.33
CA SER A 310 24.72 -3.69 -14.73
C SER A 310 25.07 -2.59 -15.75
N GLY A 311 25.78 -1.54 -15.34
CA GLY A 311 26.55 -0.67 -16.25
C GLY A 311 25.78 0.06 -17.36
N THR A 312 24.46 0.21 -17.27
CA THR A 312 23.67 0.88 -18.31
C THR A 312 22.69 1.86 -17.69
N SER A 313 23.05 3.15 -17.67
CA SER A 313 22.09 4.26 -17.72
C SER A 313 22.84 5.58 -17.95
N GLU A 314 22.83 6.04 -19.19
CA GLU A 314 22.91 7.46 -19.49
C GLU A 314 21.73 8.18 -18.81
N GLY A 315 21.98 9.34 -18.20
CA GLY A 315 20.99 10.44 -18.11
C GLY A 315 20.27 10.75 -16.80
N LEU A 316 20.08 9.83 -15.83
CA LEU A 316 19.42 10.15 -14.55
C LEU A 316 20.14 9.49 -13.38
N GLY A 317 20.57 10.30 -12.41
CA GLY A 317 21.36 9.82 -11.27
C GLY A 317 20.66 8.68 -10.49
N PRO A 318 21.41 7.72 -9.91
CA PRO A 318 20.85 6.52 -9.25
C PRO A 318 19.80 6.81 -8.16
N GLY A 319 19.90 7.96 -7.48
CA GLY A 319 18.94 8.40 -6.46
C GLY A 319 17.58 8.88 -7.01
N SER A 320 17.49 9.27 -8.28
CA SER A 320 16.27 9.79 -8.91
C SER A 320 15.25 8.68 -9.23
N ILE A 321 15.73 7.53 -9.72
CA ILE A 321 14.88 6.39 -10.10
C ILE A 321 14.33 5.68 -8.86
N TYR A 322 15.14 5.55 -7.79
CA TYR A 322 14.71 5.05 -6.48
C TYR A 322 13.49 5.81 -5.95
N SER A 323 13.54 7.14 -6.04
CA SER A 323 12.44 7.98 -5.60
C SER A 323 11.16 7.68 -6.40
N THR A 324 11.28 7.38 -7.69
CA THR A 324 10.13 7.23 -8.60
C THR A 324 9.42 5.89 -8.41
N GLU A 325 10.13 4.76 -8.42
CA GLU A 325 9.51 3.43 -8.21
C GLU A 325 8.87 3.31 -6.81
N TYR A 326 9.57 3.81 -5.77
CA TYR A 326 9.03 3.84 -4.41
C TYR A 326 7.81 4.76 -4.29
N LYS A 327 7.86 5.97 -4.87
CA LYS A 327 6.72 6.90 -4.90
C LYS A 327 5.51 6.28 -5.60
N GLU A 328 5.74 5.60 -6.71
CA GLU A 328 4.69 4.95 -7.48
C GLU A 328 4.07 3.79 -6.71
N TRP A 329 4.88 2.95 -6.08
CA TRP A 329 4.39 1.89 -5.19
C TRP A 329 3.58 2.46 -4.02
N LYS A 330 4.06 3.54 -3.39
CA LYS A 330 3.32 4.24 -2.32
C LYS A 330 2.01 4.87 -2.83
N ARG A 331 1.99 5.38 -4.07
CA ARG A 331 0.77 5.91 -4.71
C ARG A 331 -0.31 4.84 -4.86
N HIS A 332 0.07 3.59 -5.17
CA HIS A 332 -0.87 2.48 -5.23
C HIS A 332 -1.49 2.14 -3.87
N LEU A 333 -0.70 2.12 -2.79
CA LEU A 333 -1.23 1.96 -1.43
C LEU A 333 -2.23 3.07 -1.08
N GLN A 334 -1.89 4.32 -1.43
CA GLN A 334 -2.78 5.45 -1.20
C GLN A 334 -4.10 5.32 -1.97
N HIS A 335 -4.08 4.79 -3.19
CA HIS A 335 -5.30 4.55 -3.96
C HIS A 335 -6.24 3.55 -3.26
N SER A 336 -5.71 2.47 -2.69
CA SER A 336 -6.54 1.54 -1.89
C SER A 336 -7.10 2.24 -0.64
N LEU A 337 -6.31 3.06 0.07
CA LEU A 337 -6.79 3.86 1.20
C LEU A 337 -7.90 4.84 0.80
N ASP A 338 -7.79 5.44 -0.38
CA ASP A 338 -8.79 6.38 -0.88
C ASP A 338 -10.14 5.68 -1.07
N LYS A 339 -10.17 4.41 -1.52
CA LYS A 339 -11.40 3.61 -1.60
C LYS A 339 -12.07 3.46 -0.22
N LEU A 340 -11.28 3.13 0.81
CA LEU A 340 -11.79 2.96 2.17
C LEU A 340 -12.33 4.27 2.75
N ARG A 341 -11.57 5.35 2.59
CA ARG A 341 -11.95 6.69 3.03
C ARG A 341 -13.24 7.14 2.33
N ASP A 342 -13.30 7.00 1.01
CA ASP A 342 -14.44 7.44 0.23
C ASP A 342 -15.70 6.63 0.56
N HIS A 343 -15.57 5.32 0.82
CA HIS A 343 -16.67 4.51 1.34
C HIS A 343 -17.16 5.04 2.69
N PHE A 344 -16.28 5.20 3.68
CA PHE A 344 -16.64 5.75 4.98
C PHE A 344 -17.31 7.13 4.86
N CYS A 345 -16.73 8.05 4.10
CA CYS A 345 -17.26 9.41 3.96
C CYS A 345 -18.65 9.41 3.32
N ARG A 346 -18.87 8.59 2.28
CA ARG A 346 -20.19 8.45 1.65
C ARG A 346 -21.22 7.92 2.64
N GLN A 347 -20.91 6.85 3.38
CA GLN A 347 -21.83 6.27 4.35
C GLN A 347 -22.15 7.23 5.48
N TYR A 348 -21.14 7.92 6.00
CA TYR A 348 -21.33 8.93 7.04
C TYR A 348 -22.25 10.06 6.56
N VAL A 349 -22.05 10.54 5.33
CA VAL A 349 -22.87 11.60 4.73
C VAL A 349 -24.29 11.13 4.41
N LEU A 350 -24.48 9.92 3.89
CA LEU A 350 -25.81 9.34 3.65
C LEU A 350 -26.61 9.20 4.96
N SER A 351 -25.94 8.78 6.05
CA SER A 351 -26.57 8.70 7.38
C SER A 351 -27.03 10.06 7.93
N PHE A 352 -26.47 11.16 7.39
CA PHE A 352 -26.83 12.52 7.74
C PHE A 352 -27.94 13.07 6.83
N ILE A 353 -27.84 12.87 5.51
CA ILE A 353 -28.80 13.39 4.53
C ILE A 353 -30.18 12.78 4.75
N TYR A 354 -30.25 11.46 4.94
CA TYR A 354 -31.50 10.72 5.13
C TYR A 354 -31.95 10.66 6.59
N LEU A 355 -31.39 11.51 7.45
CA LEU A 355 -31.82 11.59 8.85
C LEU A 355 -33.26 12.13 8.92
N GLU A 356 -34.14 11.40 9.59
CA GLU A 356 -35.52 11.83 9.78
C GLU A 356 -35.62 13.03 10.72
N GLY A 357 -36.50 13.99 10.39
CA GLY A 357 -36.84 15.13 11.24
C GLY A 357 -36.49 16.50 10.64
N LYS A 358 -36.52 17.54 11.48
CA LYS A 358 -36.36 18.96 11.08
C LYS A 358 -34.96 19.33 10.58
N SER A 359 -34.00 18.42 10.73
CA SER A 359 -32.61 18.59 10.26
C SER A 359 -32.34 17.84 8.95
N ARG A 360 -33.38 17.26 8.32
CA ARG A 360 -33.29 16.66 6.99
C ARG A 360 -32.88 17.73 5.98
N LEU A 361 -31.91 17.40 5.14
CA LEU A 361 -31.47 18.28 4.07
C LEU A 361 -32.47 18.20 2.91
N ASP A 362 -33.26 19.25 2.72
CA ASP A 362 -34.33 19.34 1.72
C ASP A 362 -34.37 20.77 1.15
N ALA A 363 -34.38 20.93 -0.17
CA ALA A 363 -34.41 22.24 -0.84
C ALA A 363 -35.60 23.11 -0.41
N ARG A 364 -36.70 22.50 0.05
CA ARG A 364 -37.89 23.21 0.55
C ARG A 364 -37.60 24.14 1.73
N MET A 365 -36.52 23.89 2.47
CA MET A 365 -36.04 24.79 3.54
C MET A 365 -35.70 26.20 3.05
N TYR A 366 -35.43 26.37 1.75
CA TYR A 366 -35.13 27.66 1.13
C TYR A 366 -36.37 28.35 0.55
N LEU A 367 -37.55 27.72 0.65
CA LEU A 367 -38.81 28.27 0.14
C LEU A 367 -39.60 29.03 1.21
N GLU A 368 -39.44 28.65 2.48
CA GLU A 368 -40.14 29.28 3.59
C GLU A 368 -39.57 30.68 3.86
N GLY A 369 -40.42 31.70 3.68
CA GLY A 369 -40.05 33.10 3.89
C GLY A 369 -39.77 33.37 5.37
N GLY A 370 -38.50 33.41 5.75
CA GLY A 370 -38.07 34.01 7.00
C GLY A 370 -38.38 35.51 6.99
N ASP A 371 -38.97 36.01 8.07
CA ASP A 371 -39.25 37.43 8.27
C ASP A 371 -37.95 38.23 8.08
N ASP A 372 -37.97 39.23 7.19
CA ASP A 372 -36.80 40.07 6.80
C ASP A 372 -36.13 40.74 8.03
N LEU A 373 -36.85 40.81 9.16
CA LEU A 373 -36.40 41.29 10.47
C LEU A 373 -35.25 40.48 11.09
N PHE A 374 -35.11 39.19 10.75
CA PHE A 374 -34.10 38.31 11.36
C PHE A 374 -32.70 38.48 10.75
N TRP A 375 -32.61 38.94 9.49
CA TRP A 375 -31.33 39.14 8.80
C TRP A 375 -30.51 40.33 9.35
N ASP A 376 -31.18 41.28 10.01
CA ASP A 376 -30.55 42.46 10.62
C ASP A 376 -29.89 42.17 11.99
N SER A 377 -30.03 40.94 12.54
CA SER A 377 -29.70 40.61 13.94
C SER A 377 -28.72 39.44 14.17
N ASP A 378 -27.96 39.01 13.16
CA ASP A 378 -27.05 37.84 13.09
C ASP A 378 -27.68 36.58 12.43
N PRO A 379 -27.62 36.44 11.09
CA PRO A 379 -28.25 35.34 10.34
C PRO A 379 -27.53 33.98 10.51
N LEU A 380 -28.19 32.97 11.07
CA LEU A 380 -27.54 31.66 11.30
C LEU A 380 -27.57 30.75 10.07
N PRO A 381 -26.60 29.83 9.90
CA PRO A 381 -26.75 28.75 8.94
C PRO A 381 -28.01 27.94 9.28
N SER A 382 -28.61 27.30 8.29
CA SER A 382 -29.85 26.57 8.47
C SER A 382 -29.66 25.29 9.31
N LEU A 383 -30.77 24.75 9.85
CA LEU A 383 -30.73 23.64 10.81
C LEU A 383 -29.96 22.39 10.31
N PRO A 384 -30.10 21.94 9.05
CA PRO A 384 -29.29 20.82 8.55
C PRO A 384 -27.78 21.11 8.64
N PHE A 385 -27.35 22.31 8.28
CA PHE A 385 -25.92 22.67 8.29
C PHE A 385 -25.39 22.86 9.72
N GLN A 386 -26.20 23.38 10.64
CA GLN A 386 -25.88 23.39 12.07
C GLN A 386 -25.73 21.95 12.62
N ALA A 387 -26.65 21.06 12.27
CA ALA A 387 -26.61 19.65 12.70
C ALA A 387 -25.38 18.92 12.11
N LEU A 388 -25.05 19.18 10.84
CA LEU A 388 -23.84 18.66 10.21
C LEU A 388 -22.59 19.11 10.97
N PHE A 389 -22.50 20.39 11.32
CA PHE A 389 -21.38 20.92 12.08
C PHE A 389 -21.25 20.23 13.44
N GLY A 390 -22.36 20.03 14.17
CA GLY A 390 -22.38 19.28 15.41
C GLY A 390 -21.87 17.84 15.26
N ARG A 391 -22.29 17.13 14.20
CA ARG A 391 -21.79 15.78 13.91
C ARG A 391 -20.31 15.75 13.56
N LEU A 392 -19.84 16.68 12.72
CA LEU A 392 -18.42 16.79 12.38
C LEU A 392 -17.57 17.07 13.63
N GLN A 393 -18.07 17.86 14.58
CA GLN A 393 -17.41 18.10 15.87
C GLN A 393 -17.34 16.83 16.72
N GLN A 394 -18.45 16.09 16.84
CA GLN A 394 -18.47 14.83 17.57
C GLN A 394 -17.46 13.84 16.96
N LEU A 395 -17.46 13.68 15.65
CA LEU A 395 -16.52 12.82 14.95
C LEU A 395 -15.08 13.28 15.13
N ALA A 396 -14.82 14.60 15.05
CA ALA A 396 -13.49 15.16 15.27
C ALA A 396 -12.99 14.91 16.71
N SER A 397 -13.86 14.97 17.71
CA SER A 397 -13.53 14.62 19.10
C SER A 397 -13.13 13.15 19.22
N VAL A 398 -13.95 12.23 18.69
CA VAL A 398 -13.64 10.79 18.71
C VAL A 398 -12.36 10.49 17.92
N ALA A 399 -12.14 11.17 16.80
CA ALA A 399 -10.92 11.04 16.01
C ALA A 399 -9.70 11.57 16.77
N GLY A 400 -9.85 12.63 17.57
CA GLY A 400 -8.83 13.12 18.50
C GLY A 400 -8.35 12.03 19.44
N ASP A 401 -9.27 11.27 20.01
CA ASP A 401 -8.99 10.22 21.00
C ASP A 401 -8.48 8.91 20.36
N VAL A 402 -9.03 8.51 19.22
CA VAL A 402 -8.71 7.22 18.56
C VAL A 402 -7.48 7.34 17.66
N LEU A 403 -7.27 8.50 17.03
CA LEU A 403 -6.19 8.76 16.08
C LEU A 403 -5.11 9.67 16.69
N LEU A 404 -4.74 9.43 17.95
CA LEU A 404 -3.71 10.21 18.65
C LEU A 404 -2.40 10.26 17.86
N GLY A 405 -1.87 11.47 17.68
CA GLY A 405 -0.64 11.73 16.91
C GLY A 405 -0.78 11.56 15.39
N LYS A 406 -2.01 11.41 14.87
CA LYS A 406 -2.30 11.25 13.44
C LYS A 406 -3.15 12.40 12.90
N GLU A 407 -2.79 13.64 13.22
CA GLU A 407 -3.56 14.84 12.89
C GLU A 407 -3.73 15.02 11.37
N LYS A 408 -2.77 14.53 10.57
CA LYS A 408 -2.87 14.53 9.12
C LYS A 408 -4.07 13.71 8.64
N ILE A 409 -4.27 12.51 9.21
CA ILE A 409 -5.37 11.62 8.84
C ILE A 409 -6.70 12.27 9.22
N GLN A 410 -6.80 12.80 10.44
CA GLN A 410 -8.00 13.49 10.93
C GLN A 410 -8.40 14.63 9.99
N LYS A 411 -7.46 15.51 9.63
CA LYS A 411 -7.72 16.65 8.74
C LYS A 411 -8.13 16.23 7.33
N VAL A 412 -7.48 15.20 6.78
CA VAL A 412 -7.84 14.66 5.45
C VAL A 412 -9.23 14.04 5.47
N LEU A 413 -9.59 13.32 6.53
CA LEU A 413 -10.90 12.72 6.68
C LEU A 413 -12.01 13.77 6.79
N LEU A 414 -11.85 14.76 7.66
CA LEU A 414 -12.83 15.83 7.85
C LEU A 414 -12.97 16.70 6.59
N SER A 415 -11.88 16.99 5.90
CA SER A 415 -11.90 17.64 4.58
C SER A 415 -12.74 16.85 3.58
N ARG A 416 -12.50 15.54 3.48
CA ARG A 416 -13.21 14.67 2.54
C ARG A 416 -14.69 14.54 2.88
N LEU A 417 -15.06 14.53 4.16
CA LEU A 417 -16.46 14.55 4.59
C LEU A 417 -17.18 15.82 4.14
N THR A 418 -16.60 16.99 4.39
CA THR A 418 -17.17 18.27 3.93
C THR A 418 -17.27 18.30 2.41
N GLU A 419 -16.24 17.85 1.69
CA GLU A 419 -16.27 17.74 0.23
C GLU A 419 -17.39 16.80 -0.26
N THR A 420 -17.59 15.67 0.42
CA THR A 420 -18.63 14.68 0.06
C THR A 420 -20.03 15.27 0.20
N VAL A 421 -20.30 16.08 1.23
CA VAL A 421 -21.58 16.80 1.39
C VAL A 421 -21.81 17.76 0.23
N VAL A 422 -20.80 18.57 -0.12
CA VAL A 422 -20.93 19.56 -1.19
C VAL A 422 -21.08 18.88 -2.55
N MET A 423 -20.34 17.78 -2.80
CA MET A 423 -20.49 16.99 -4.02
C MET A 423 -21.90 16.40 -4.14
N TRP A 424 -22.47 15.90 -3.04
CA TRP A 424 -23.85 15.40 -3.05
C TRP A 424 -24.83 16.52 -3.41
N LEU A 425 -24.77 17.66 -2.71
CA LEU A 425 -25.62 18.83 -3.00
C LEU A 425 -25.50 19.32 -4.45
N SER A 426 -24.30 19.30 -5.01
CA SER A 426 -24.08 19.72 -6.41
C SER A 426 -24.72 18.79 -7.42
N ASN A 427 -24.82 17.49 -7.11
CA ASN A 427 -25.22 16.44 -8.05
C ASN A 427 -26.66 15.93 -7.84
N GLU A 428 -27.28 16.24 -6.69
CA GLU A 428 -28.61 15.75 -6.35
C GLU A 428 -29.69 16.47 -7.15
N GLN A 429 -30.18 15.86 -8.24
CA GLN A 429 -31.13 16.52 -9.12
C GLN A 429 -32.49 16.76 -8.45
N GLU A 430 -32.97 15.85 -7.61
CA GLU A 430 -34.23 16.03 -6.87
C GLU A 430 -34.19 17.28 -5.98
N PHE A 431 -33.02 17.62 -5.42
CA PHE A 431 -32.82 18.85 -4.66
C PHE A 431 -32.95 20.10 -5.55
N TRP A 432 -32.43 20.05 -6.78
CA TRP A 432 -32.46 21.19 -7.69
C TRP A 432 -33.79 21.38 -8.41
N ASP A 433 -34.52 20.29 -8.69
CA ASP A 433 -35.83 20.31 -9.35
C ASP A 433 -36.83 21.21 -8.60
N VAL A 434 -36.71 21.32 -7.28
CA VAL A 434 -37.53 22.20 -6.44
C VAL A 434 -37.40 23.69 -6.81
N PHE A 435 -36.22 24.14 -7.23
CA PHE A 435 -36.03 25.53 -7.67
C PHE A 435 -36.51 25.77 -9.10
N GLU A 436 -36.51 24.72 -9.91
CA GLU A 436 -36.93 24.70 -11.31
C GLU A 436 -38.47 24.57 -11.45
N ASP A 437 -39.17 24.14 -10.39
CA ASP A 437 -40.64 24.05 -10.36
C ASP A 437 -41.31 25.44 -10.42
N GLU A 438 -41.93 25.73 -11.57
CA GLU A 438 -42.63 26.99 -11.85
C GLU A 438 -43.80 27.27 -10.90
N SER A 439 -44.38 26.25 -10.26
CA SER A 439 -45.51 26.40 -9.34
C SER A 439 -45.12 27.02 -7.99
N ILE A 440 -43.83 27.00 -7.64
CA ILE A 440 -43.31 27.42 -6.33
C ILE A 440 -42.78 28.85 -6.39
N GLN A 441 -43.25 29.79 -5.58
CA GLN A 441 -42.67 31.15 -5.57
C GLN A 441 -41.31 31.20 -4.85
N LEU A 442 -40.23 31.55 -5.57
CA LEU A 442 -38.92 31.78 -4.96
C LEU A 442 -38.82 33.16 -4.31
N GLN A 443 -38.22 33.21 -3.12
CA GLN A 443 -38.01 34.44 -2.38
C GLN A 443 -36.52 34.82 -2.33
N PRO A 444 -36.15 36.11 -2.35
CA PRO A 444 -34.77 36.55 -2.21
C PRO A 444 -34.07 36.03 -0.95
N SER A 445 -34.82 35.86 0.15
CA SER A 445 -34.32 35.32 1.43
C SER A 445 -33.86 33.86 1.33
N GLY A 446 -34.49 33.06 0.47
CA GLY A 446 -34.08 31.68 0.19
C GLY A 446 -32.69 31.60 -0.45
N LEU A 447 -32.43 32.44 -1.46
CA LEU A 447 -31.11 32.57 -2.08
C LEU A 447 -30.07 33.07 -1.06
N GLN A 448 -30.46 33.98 -0.17
CA GLN A 448 -29.56 34.47 0.89
C GLN A 448 -29.14 33.36 1.84
N GLN A 449 -30.11 32.55 2.29
CA GLN A 449 -29.86 31.43 3.19
C GLN A 449 -29.00 30.35 2.51
N LEU A 450 -29.24 30.04 1.23
CA LEU A 450 -28.43 29.05 0.49
C LEU A 450 -26.98 29.50 0.38
N ILE A 451 -26.74 30.76 -0.01
CA ILE A 451 -25.38 31.30 -0.10
C ILE A 451 -24.70 31.31 1.28
N LEU A 452 -25.44 31.66 2.34
CA LEU A 452 -24.93 31.61 3.72
C LEU A 452 -24.51 30.18 4.11
N ASP A 453 -25.34 29.18 3.84
CA ASP A 453 -25.07 27.78 4.16
C ASP A 453 -23.85 27.25 3.37
N MET A 454 -23.71 27.64 2.10
CA MET A 454 -22.55 27.29 1.29
C MET A 454 -21.26 27.92 1.81
N HIS A 455 -21.30 29.20 2.20
CA HIS A 455 -20.16 29.86 2.84
C HIS A 455 -19.82 29.21 4.19
N PHE A 456 -20.82 28.82 4.97
CA PHE A 456 -20.61 28.13 6.24
C PHE A 456 -19.82 26.83 6.07
N LEU A 457 -20.11 26.02 5.03
CA LEU A 457 -19.31 24.81 4.73
C LEU A 457 -17.85 25.12 4.42
N VAL A 458 -17.56 26.21 3.68
CA VAL A 458 -16.19 26.65 3.41
C VAL A 458 -15.50 27.07 4.72
N GLU A 459 -16.21 27.82 5.58
CA GLU A 459 -15.66 28.30 6.86
C GLU A 459 -15.36 27.16 7.84
N ILE A 460 -16.14 26.07 7.86
CA ILE A 460 -15.81 24.87 8.63
C ILE A 460 -14.42 24.36 8.22
N ALA A 461 -14.16 24.24 6.91
CA ALA A 461 -12.88 23.76 6.41
C ALA A 461 -11.73 24.74 6.67
N VAL A 462 -11.97 26.05 6.52
CA VAL A 462 -10.98 27.10 6.75
C VAL A 462 -10.59 27.17 8.24
N CYS A 463 -11.56 27.29 9.15
CA CYS A 463 -11.31 27.37 10.58
C CYS A 463 -10.75 26.06 11.15
N GLY A 464 -11.17 24.90 10.64
CA GLY A 464 -10.59 23.59 10.96
C GLY A 464 -9.17 23.40 10.43
N ARG A 465 -8.68 24.31 9.58
CA ARG A 465 -7.40 24.21 8.84
C ARG A 465 -7.32 22.93 8.01
N TYR A 466 -8.44 22.53 7.45
CA TYR A 466 -8.54 21.42 6.52
C TYR A 466 -8.22 21.91 5.09
N PRO A 467 -7.77 21.02 4.19
CA PRO A 467 -7.80 21.32 2.77
C PRO A 467 -9.20 21.77 2.34
N HIS A 468 -9.34 23.00 1.84
CA HIS A 468 -10.64 23.62 1.53
C HIS A 468 -10.80 24.00 0.04
N ARG A 469 -9.74 23.94 -0.78
CA ARG A 469 -9.83 24.35 -2.19
C ARG A 469 -10.87 23.55 -2.99
N PRO A 470 -10.95 22.21 -2.90
CA PRO A 470 -11.99 21.45 -3.61
C PRO A 470 -13.40 21.83 -3.15
N VAL A 471 -13.60 21.96 -1.83
CA VAL A 471 -14.86 22.42 -1.21
C VAL A 471 -15.25 23.79 -1.73
N GLN A 472 -14.32 24.75 -1.75
CA GLN A 472 -14.56 26.11 -2.22
C GLN A 472 -14.94 26.15 -3.71
N GLN A 473 -14.30 25.34 -4.54
CA GLN A 473 -14.61 25.25 -5.97
C GLN A 473 -16.03 24.71 -6.18
N LEU A 474 -16.39 23.62 -5.53
CA LEU A 474 -17.73 23.05 -5.62
C LEU A 474 -18.81 23.99 -5.07
N VAL A 475 -18.54 24.66 -3.95
CA VAL A 475 -19.42 25.70 -3.39
C VAL A 475 -19.64 26.84 -4.40
N SER A 476 -18.59 27.29 -5.10
CA SER A 476 -18.73 28.30 -6.14
C SER A 476 -19.64 27.85 -7.29
N VAL A 477 -19.58 26.56 -7.66
CA VAL A 477 -20.46 25.98 -8.68
C VAL A 477 -21.92 25.99 -8.20
N ILE A 478 -22.17 25.54 -6.96
CA ILE A 478 -23.51 25.55 -6.36
C ILE A 478 -24.09 26.96 -6.29
N ILE A 479 -23.33 27.94 -5.79
CA ILE A 479 -23.77 29.33 -5.71
C ILE A 479 -24.10 29.87 -7.10
N THR A 480 -23.27 29.58 -8.10
CA THR A 480 -23.52 30.02 -9.48
C THR A 480 -24.79 29.40 -10.06
N ARG A 481 -25.01 28.10 -9.84
CA ARG A 481 -26.24 27.40 -10.25
C ARG A 481 -27.47 27.99 -9.56
N ALA A 482 -27.39 28.25 -8.27
CA ALA A 482 -28.47 28.89 -7.51
C ALA A 482 -28.78 30.30 -8.03
N ILE A 483 -27.77 31.15 -8.26
CA ILE A 483 -27.98 32.49 -8.82
C ILE A 483 -28.67 32.40 -10.19
N ALA A 484 -28.25 31.47 -11.05
CA ALA A 484 -28.87 31.28 -12.35
C ALA A 484 -30.34 30.86 -12.25
N ALA A 485 -30.65 29.88 -11.39
CA ALA A 485 -32.02 29.38 -11.16
C ALA A 485 -32.95 30.49 -10.63
N PHE A 486 -32.49 31.29 -9.67
CA PHE A 486 -33.28 32.39 -9.10
C PHE A 486 -33.42 33.57 -10.08
N SER A 487 -32.38 33.89 -10.85
CA SER A 487 -32.42 34.98 -11.85
C SER A 487 -33.35 34.64 -13.01
N ALA A 488 -33.44 33.37 -13.42
CA ALA A 488 -34.39 32.90 -14.42
C ALA A 488 -35.85 33.13 -14.01
N ARG A 489 -36.10 33.34 -12.71
CA ARG A 489 -37.42 33.56 -12.12
C ARG A 489 -37.62 35.00 -11.64
N GLU A 490 -36.87 35.94 -12.21
CA GLU A 490 -36.94 37.39 -11.95
C GLU A 490 -36.64 37.82 -10.51
N VAL A 491 -35.99 36.97 -9.70
CA VAL A 491 -35.51 37.33 -8.36
C VAL A 491 -34.17 38.04 -8.46
N ASP A 492 -34.06 39.29 -8.00
CA ASP A 492 -32.81 40.07 -8.05
C ASP A 492 -31.70 39.45 -7.15
N PRO A 493 -30.62 38.89 -7.71
CA PRO A 493 -29.55 38.27 -6.94
C PRO A 493 -28.59 39.30 -6.31
N GLN A 494 -28.50 40.53 -6.84
CA GLN A 494 -27.51 41.52 -6.40
C GLN A 494 -27.79 41.98 -4.97
N ARG A 495 -29.06 42.18 -4.65
CA ARG A 495 -29.51 42.57 -3.31
C ARG A 495 -29.17 41.51 -2.25
N SER A 496 -29.21 40.23 -2.63
CA SER A 496 -28.90 39.09 -1.78
C SER A 496 -27.39 38.91 -1.56
N VAL A 497 -26.59 39.05 -2.61
CA VAL A 497 -25.12 38.94 -2.52
C VAL A 497 -24.52 40.07 -1.66
N ILE A 498 -24.98 41.31 -1.86
CA ILE A 498 -24.48 42.48 -1.11
C ILE A 498 -24.79 42.40 0.39
N LYS A 499 -26.01 41.97 0.76
CA LYS A 499 -26.39 41.76 2.17
C LYS A 499 -25.46 40.74 2.85
N ILE A 500 -25.14 39.63 2.21
CA ILE A 500 -24.28 38.58 2.80
C ILE A 500 -22.85 39.06 2.99
N PHE A 501 -22.26 39.78 2.04
CA PHE A 501 -20.90 40.33 2.18
C PHE A 501 -20.77 41.31 3.36
N SER A 502 -21.85 42.02 3.72
CA SER A 502 -21.89 42.90 4.88
C SER A 502 -21.82 42.12 6.21
N VAL A 503 -22.43 40.93 6.26
CA VAL A 503 -22.59 40.14 7.50
C VAL A 503 -21.56 39.01 7.64
N ALA A 504 -21.05 38.47 6.53
CA ALA A 504 -19.99 37.46 6.48
C ALA A 504 -18.65 37.90 7.10
N SER A 505 -18.49 39.18 7.47
CA SER A 505 -17.33 39.69 8.21
C SER A 505 -17.27 39.22 9.67
N VAL A 506 -18.40 38.77 10.25
CA VAL A 506 -18.53 38.39 11.67
C VAL A 506 -18.47 36.86 11.90
N TYR A 507 -18.92 36.07 10.92
CA TYR A 507 -18.97 34.59 10.99
C TYR A 507 -17.62 33.88 11.17
N PRO A 508 -16.54 34.26 10.47
CA PRO A 508 -15.24 33.59 10.59
C PRO A 508 -14.71 33.63 12.02
N LEU A 509 -14.94 34.74 12.75
CA LEU A 509 -14.52 34.89 14.13
C LEU A 509 -15.25 33.93 15.07
N ARG A 510 -16.57 33.75 14.92
CA ARG A 510 -17.38 32.87 15.78
C ARG A 510 -17.08 31.38 15.52
N VAL A 511 -17.03 30.98 14.25
CA VAL A 511 -16.72 29.61 13.84
C VAL A 511 -15.29 29.24 14.27
N CYS A 512 -14.32 30.15 14.10
CA CYS A 512 -12.95 29.92 14.53
C CYS A 512 -12.78 29.99 16.07
N LEU A 513 -13.52 30.82 16.81
CA LEU A 513 -13.48 30.81 18.28
C LEU A 513 -14.00 29.46 18.82
N TRP A 514 -15.10 28.97 18.27
CA TRP A 514 -15.72 27.70 18.67
C TRP A 514 -14.84 26.49 18.32
N LEU A 515 -14.28 26.44 17.11
CA LEU A 515 -13.40 25.35 16.70
C LEU A 515 -12.08 25.33 17.49
N ASN A 516 -11.52 26.48 17.88
CA ASN A 516 -10.30 26.53 18.69
C ASN A 516 -10.51 26.06 20.15
N ILE A 517 -11.73 26.12 20.69
CA ILE A 517 -12.04 25.65 22.06
C ILE A 517 -12.10 24.11 22.12
N ILE A 518 -12.48 23.46 21.03
CA ILE A 518 -12.73 22.00 20.99
C ILE A 518 -11.55 21.24 20.36
N MET A 519 -10.87 21.80 19.35
CA MET A 519 -9.85 21.07 18.57
C MET A 519 -8.39 21.25 19.05
N PHE A 520 -8.10 22.20 19.96
CA PHE A 520 -6.74 22.43 20.47
C PHE A 520 -6.78 22.80 21.97
N PRO A 521 -5.89 22.26 22.82
CA PRO A 521 -5.77 22.74 24.20
C PRO A 521 -5.28 24.20 24.20
N PRO A 522 -5.61 24.99 25.24
CA PRO A 522 -5.64 26.45 25.15
C PRO A 522 -4.23 27.02 25.23
N LEU A 523 -3.54 27.18 24.11
CA LEU A 523 -2.32 27.98 24.05
C LEU A 523 -2.27 28.88 22.81
N LYS A 524 -2.25 30.19 23.10
CA LYS A 524 -1.93 31.35 22.23
C LYS A 524 -3.11 31.98 21.48
N PHE A 525 -4.02 32.54 22.26
CA PHE A 525 -5.08 33.46 21.85
C PHE A 525 -4.58 34.79 21.23
N SER A 526 -3.31 35.16 21.37
CA SER A 526 -2.82 36.51 21.05
C SER A 526 -2.23 36.71 19.64
N ALA A 527 -1.97 35.65 18.89
CA ALA A 527 -1.30 35.74 17.57
C ALA A 527 -2.28 35.80 16.38
N LEU A 528 -3.52 35.33 16.53
CA LEU A 528 -4.51 35.24 15.45
C LEU A 528 -5.16 36.60 15.13
N PHE A 529 -5.30 37.46 16.14
CA PHE A 529 -5.93 38.78 16.03
C PHE A 529 -5.18 39.73 15.08
N ARG A 530 -3.87 39.53 14.88
CA ARG A 530 -3.04 40.41 14.02
C ARG A 530 -3.07 40.04 12.54
N ARG A 531 -3.55 38.86 12.15
CA ARG A 531 -3.50 38.36 10.76
C ARG A 531 -4.79 38.59 9.97
N MET A 532 -5.91 38.87 10.65
CA MET A 532 -7.22 39.06 10.01
C MET A 532 -7.43 40.44 9.37
N ASN A 533 -6.65 41.47 9.74
CA ASN A 533 -6.72 42.79 9.10
C ASN A 533 -6.04 42.88 7.71
N GLY A 534 -5.48 41.78 7.19
CA GLY A 534 -4.68 41.77 5.96
C GLY A 534 -5.42 41.41 4.67
N PHE A 535 -6.65 40.89 4.73
CA PHE A 535 -7.35 40.34 3.56
C PHE A 535 -8.41 41.26 2.93
N LEU A 536 -8.65 42.44 3.50
CA LEU A 536 -9.48 43.49 2.91
C LEU A 536 -8.60 44.48 2.14
N ARG A 537 -8.14 44.11 0.93
CA ARG A 537 -7.73 45.10 -0.09
C ARG A 537 -8.52 44.88 -1.37
N LEU A 538 -9.53 45.73 -1.55
CA LEU A 538 -10.30 45.94 -2.77
C LEU A 538 -9.39 46.28 -3.97
N PRO A 539 -9.70 45.83 -5.20
CA PRO A 539 -9.27 46.54 -6.41
C PRO A 539 -10.13 47.80 -6.58
N ARG A 540 -9.48 48.96 -6.74
CA ARG A 540 -10.15 50.22 -7.11
C ARG A 540 -10.70 50.11 -8.54
N LEU A 541 -12.02 50.22 -8.70
CA LEU A 541 -12.64 50.56 -9.99
C LEU A 541 -12.49 52.06 -10.21
N GLN A 542 -11.74 52.45 -11.25
CA GLN A 542 -11.71 53.82 -11.76
C GLN A 542 -13.04 54.12 -12.46
N SER A 543 -13.76 55.11 -11.94
CA SER A 543 -14.91 55.74 -12.61
C SER A 543 -14.42 56.54 -13.82
N THR A 544 -14.86 56.20 -15.02
CA THR A 544 -14.86 57.11 -16.16
C THR A 544 -16.26 57.70 -16.28
N SER A 545 -16.44 58.94 -15.82
CA SER A 545 -17.62 59.75 -16.13
C SER A 545 -17.27 60.70 -17.27
N SER A 546 -17.95 60.53 -18.41
CA SER A 546 -17.99 61.50 -19.50
C SER A 546 -19.32 62.26 -19.42
N CYS A 547 -19.26 63.51 -18.97
CA CYS A 547 -19.95 64.70 -19.48
C CYS A 547 -19.30 65.91 -18.81
#